data_AF-A0A640NXN5-F1
#
_entry.id   AF-A0A640NXN5-F1
#
_cell.length_a   1.000
_cell.length_b   1.000
_cell.length_c   1.000
_cell.angle_alpha   90.00
_cell.angle_beta   90.00
_cell.angle_gamma   90.00
#
_symmetry.space_group_name_H-M   'P 1'
#
loop_
_entity.id
_entity.type
_entity.pdbx_description
1 polymer ?
#
loop_
_entity_poly.entity_id
_entity_poly.type
_entity_poly.pdbx_seq_one_letter_code
_entity_poly.pdbx_strand_id
1 'polypeptide(L)'
;MPEKHKPLFHVLPFLVHVNHESLPGYIAPLPSGESVPFGIYNYSFRPDIEKALLRSFPAQSHLFTEVKQIWPRQRAIDALVLMGSVGTIAQTDDSDFDFWVCIDGKQFTPTALSLLQQKLTAIEKWADDSFGIEVHFFLSEIDKVKQNDFGIAEGESAGSAQALLLKAEFYSTNIVVAGRAPFWWLTPEKASEKQYMAIYNSLEKGGSPDLDWFMDLGNLEKLDASELFGAAIWQLGKAMDSPFKSVLKMAKLEVYLANIAEGQPLCNILKRHVHRATEAPGHVADIDPYALMFDELIAHYKANGQAEDVAVLQQCLYLKCGCALSEPLFEDETPSFKRRIMASYARQWGWSRKALVHFDNQQTWSFSERVQLSRRIHRFLLKCYRRISKELGHYQQVMDEKDMTVLGRRLSTYYAKKPDKIEFLRRAFDESLYCDTVTIAMRQLKNGDEVWSAYAGDLLSKSGIIDESQKISQASSAIALMVWCVSSKIIDTHTKVLLDYNYGEISELDLNDLLKHLCKYFPPVKVASLPRNDLLAPERITACFAVVNFPTLRQKATVEDVSVLYSTSWGETFLKSGSDVLDTLWYDLREVAPTPPCYVMVPRGNQQARILGEFLEANELSFTVLY
;
A
#
# COMPACT_ATOMS: atom_id res chain seq x y z
N MET A 1 -17.42 -7.95 -6.61
CA MET A 1 -17.89 -6.56 -6.41
C MET A 1 -19.24 -6.63 -5.70
N PRO A 2 -19.41 -5.90 -4.58
CA PRO A 2 -20.67 -5.86 -3.84
C PRO A 2 -21.84 -5.38 -4.70
N GLU A 3 -23.05 -5.92 -4.49
CA GLU A 3 -24.26 -5.54 -5.25
C GLU A 3 -24.54 -4.03 -5.26
N LYS A 4 -24.21 -3.36 -4.15
CA LYS A 4 -24.34 -1.90 -4.02
C LYS A 4 -23.44 -1.11 -4.98
N HIS A 5 -22.31 -1.68 -5.39
CA HIS A 5 -21.30 -1.01 -6.22
C HIS A 5 -21.42 -1.36 -7.71
N LYS A 6 -22.13 -2.45 -8.05
CA LYS A 6 -22.30 -2.90 -9.45
C LYS A 6 -22.85 -1.83 -10.41
N PRO A 7 -23.83 -0.99 -10.03
CA PRO A 7 -24.29 0.08 -10.93
C PRO A 7 -23.18 1.04 -11.34
N LEU A 8 -22.21 1.28 -10.46
CA LEU A 8 -21.13 2.24 -10.71
C LEU A 8 -20.26 1.84 -11.91
N PHE A 9 -20.05 0.53 -12.11
CA PHE A 9 -19.31 0.01 -13.27
C PHE A 9 -19.95 0.40 -14.62
N HIS A 10 -21.27 0.59 -14.64
CA HIS A 10 -21.99 1.07 -15.83
C HIS A 10 -22.09 2.60 -15.89
N VAL A 11 -22.17 3.27 -14.74
CA VAL A 11 -22.34 4.72 -14.66
C VAL A 11 -21.05 5.47 -15.00
N LEU A 12 -19.90 5.01 -14.52
CA LEU A 12 -18.62 5.71 -14.75
C LEU A 12 -18.30 5.89 -16.24
N PRO A 13 -18.36 4.84 -17.11
CA PRO A 13 -18.15 5.02 -18.54
C PRO A 13 -19.14 5.99 -19.18
N PHE A 14 -20.39 6.00 -18.72
CA PHE A 14 -21.40 6.93 -19.21
C PHE A 14 -21.06 8.39 -18.89
N LEU A 15 -20.63 8.68 -17.66
CA LEU A 15 -20.25 10.04 -17.25
C LEU A 15 -19.01 10.54 -18.03
N VAL A 16 -18.06 9.65 -18.32
CA VAL A 16 -16.94 9.98 -19.23
C VAL A 16 -17.47 10.24 -20.65
N HIS A 17 -18.45 9.46 -21.09
CA HIS A 17 -19.04 9.54 -22.43
C HIS A 17 -19.83 10.82 -22.69
N VAL A 18 -20.54 11.41 -21.72
CA VAL A 18 -21.41 12.60 -21.93
C VAL A 18 -20.92 13.82 -21.17
N ASN A 19 -21.26 15.04 -21.59
CA ASN A 19 -20.97 16.27 -20.83
C ASN A 19 -22.26 17.10 -20.69
N HIS A 20 -22.98 16.92 -19.58
CA HIS A 20 -24.29 17.54 -19.37
C HIS A 20 -24.39 18.16 -17.97
N GLU A 21 -24.92 19.38 -17.86
CA GLU A 21 -24.95 20.21 -16.64
C GLU A 21 -25.60 19.53 -15.42
N SER A 22 -26.58 18.64 -15.65
CA SER A 22 -27.27 17.92 -14.59
C SER A 22 -26.56 16.66 -14.10
N LEU A 23 -25.38 16.34 -14.63
CA LEU A 23 -24.62 15.13 -14.32
C LEU A 23 -23.24 15.45 -13.72
N PRO A 24 -22.70 14.57 -12.86
CA PRO A 24 -21.35 14.74 -12.33
C PRO A 24 -20.28 14.81 -13.42
N GLY A 25 -19.23 15.59 -13.17
CA GLY A 25 -18.13 15.78 -14.12
C GLY A 25 -18.41 16.80 -15.23
N TYR A 26 -19.53 17.52 -15.19
CA TYR A 26 -19.79 18.57 -16.18
C TYR A 26 -18.75 19.68 -16.13
N ILE A 27 -18.22 20.04 -17.30
CA ILE A 27 -17.35 21.20 -17.49
C ILE A 27 -17.98 22.10 -18.57
N ALA A 28 -18.25 23.35 -18.21
CA ALA A 28 -18.75 24.36 -19.12
C ALA A 28 -17.67 24.78 -20.14
N PRO A 29 -18.05 25.13 -21.38
CA PRO A 29 -17.11 25.73 -22.33
C PRO A 29 -16.49 27.01 -21.76
N LEU A 30 -15.21 27.21 -22.02
CA LEU A 30 -14.51 28.44 -21.65
C LEU A 30 -15.03 29.62 -22.50
N PRO A 31 -14.90 30.87 -22.02
CA PRO A 31 -15.23 32.06 -22.80
C PRO A 31 -14.46 32.17 -24.12
N SER A 32 -13.30 31.52 -24.23
CA SER A 32 -12.52 31.39 -25.47
C SER A 32 -13.19 30.53 -26.55
N GLY A 33 -14.29 29.83 -26.21
CA GLY A 33 -14.96 28.85 -27.07
C GLY A 33 -14.39 27.43 -26.96
N GLU A 34 -13.33 27.24 -26.18
CA GLU A 34 -12.72 25.93 -25.94
C GLU A 34 -13.60 25.08 -25.02
N SER A 35 -13.75 23.79 -25.35
CA SER A 35 -14.63 22.88 -24.63
C SER A 35 -13.92 21.59 -24.29
N VAL A 36 -14.40 20.91 -23.25
CA VAL A 36 -13.88 19.61 -22.83
C VAL A 36 -14.03 18.59 -23.95
N PRO A 37 -12.99 17.79 -24.28
CA PRO A 37 -13.14 16.65 -25.16
C PRO A 37 -13.89 15.52 -24.43
N PHE A 38 -14.89 14.91 -25.08
CA PHE A 38 -15.68 13.83 -24.49
C PHE A 38 -16.21 12.88 -25.57
N GLY A 39 -16.86 11.80 -25.12
CA GLY A 39 -17.39 10.77 -25.99
C GLY A 39 -16.36 9.70 -26.32
N ILE A 40 -16.67 8.48 -25.88
CA ILE A 40 -15.86 7.28 -26.11
C ILE A 40 -16.26 6.62 -27.44
N TYR A 41 -15.27 6.28 -28.27
CA TYR A 41 -15.49 5.47 -29.48
C TYR A 41 -16.20 4.16 -29.14
N ASN A 42 -16.98 3.60 -30.07
CA ASN A 42 -17.65 2.30 -29.93
C ASN A 42 -18.45 2.07 -28.62
N TYR A 43 -18.81 3.13 -27.90
CA TYR A 43 -19.63 3.03 -26.70
C TYR A 43 -21.09 2.84 -27.09
N SER A 44 -21.75 1.87 -26.44
CA SER A 44 -23.15 1.54 -26.68
C SER A 44 -23.97 1.77 -25.43
N PHE A 45 -25.16 2.34 -25.60
CA PHE A 45 -26.15 2.47 -24.53
C PHE A 45 -26.98 1.20 -24.47
N ARG A 46 -26.84 0.44 -23.39
CA ARG A 46 -27.47 -0.88 -23.21
C ARG A 46 -28.47 -0.86 -22.03
N PRO A 47 -29.43 -1.80 -21.95
CA PRO A 47 -30.45 -1.79 -20.90
C PRO A 47 -29.92 -1.92 -19.46
N ASP A 48 -28.79 -2.60 -19.27
CA ASP A 48 -28.06 -2.67 -18.00
C ASP A 48 -27.55 -1.28 -17.56
N ILE A 49 -27.04 -0.50 -18.51
CA ILE A 49 -26.56 0.87 -18.27
C ILE A 49 -27.72 1.80 -17.91
N GLU A 50 -28.83 1.73 -18.65
CA GLU A 50 -30.03 2.53 -18.37
C GLU A 50 -30.57 2.26 -16.96
N LYS A 51 -30.69 0.98 -16.58
CA LYS A 51 -31.12 0.59 -15.22
C LYS A 51 -30.19 1.12 -14.14
N ALA A 52 -28.87 1.04 -14.37
CA ALA A 52 -27.88 1.58 -13.44
C ALA A 52 -28.00 3.10 -13.30
N LEU A 53 -28.19 3.83 -14.40
CA LEU A 53 -28.36 5.28 -14.40
C LEU A 53 -29.66 5.72 -13.73
N LEU A 54 -30.78 5.06 -14.00
CA LEU A 54 -32.06 5.35 -13.35
C LEU A 54 -32.00 5.12 -11.84
N ARG A 55 -31.22 4.15 -11.38
CA ARG A 55 -30.98 3.90 -9.95
C ARG A 55 -30.09 4.97 -9.32
N SER A 56 -29.04 5.40 -10.02
CA SER A 56 -28.08 6.39 -9.49
C SER A 56 -28.56 7.84 -9.61
N PHE A 57 -29.43 8.14 -10.59
CA PHE A 57 -29.89 9.48 -10.92
C PHE A 57 -31.40 9.52 -11.21
N PRO A 58 -32.26 9.15 -10.24
CA PRO A 58 -33.70 9.03 -10.47
C PRO A 58 -34.36 10.36 -10.88
N ALA A 59 -33.84 11.50 -10.38
CA ALA A 59 -34.35 12.84 -10.71
C ALA A 59 -34.05 13.24 -12.17
N GLN A 60 -33.06 12.60 -12.80
CA GLN A 60 -32.61 12.86 -14.16
C GLN A 60 -33.13 11.80 -15.16
N SER A 61 -34.11 10.99 -14.76
CA SER A 61 -34.65 9.87 -15.56
C SER A 61 -35.00 10.24 -17.01
N HIS A 62 -35.57 11.43 -17.23
CA HIS A 62 -35.89 11.94 -18.56
C HIS A 62 -34.68 11.98 -19.53
N LEU A 63 -33.48 12.28 -19.01
CA LEU A 63 -32.24 12.32 -19.81
C LEU A 63 -31.89 10.94 -20.37
N PHE A 64 -32.20 9.87 -19.65
CA PHE A 64 -31.83 8.50 -20.05
C PHE A 64 -32.86 7.88 -20.99
N THR A 65 -34.13 8.26 -20.85
CA THR A 65 -35.17 7.88 -21.81
C THR A 65 -34.94 8.56 -23.18
N GLU A 66 -34.41 9.78 -23.19
CA GLU A 66 -34.07 10.53 -24.41
C GLU A 66 -32.56 10.68 -24.64
N VAL A 67 -31.79 9.63 -24.34
CA VAL A 67 -30.31 9.64 -24.30
C VAL A 67 -29.63 10.19 -25.56
N LYS A 68 -30.30 10.10 -26.72
CA LYS A 68 -29.80 10.64 -28.00
C LYS A 68 -29.57 12.15 -27.97
N GLN A 69 -30.29 12.90 -27.13
CA GLN A 69 -30.16 14.36 -27.03
C GLN A 69 -28.85 14.79 -26.35
N ILE A 70 -28.36 13.98 -25.42
CA ILE A 70 -27.12 14.22 -24.67
C ILE A 70 -25.93 13.43 -25.22
N TRP A 71 -26.16 12.65 -26.28
CA TRP A 71 -25.13 11.84 -26.94
C TRP A 71 -24.14 12.77 -27.68
N PRO A 72 -22.82 12.51 -27.60
CA PRO A 72 -21.86 13.36 -28.30
C PRO A 72 -22.06 13.28 -29.82
N ARG A 73 -21.73 14.37 -30.53
CA ARG A 73 -21.71 14.36 -32.01
C ARG A 73 -20.40 13.79 -32.56
N GLN A 74 -19.29 14.05 -31.87
CA GLN A 74 -17.95 13.53 -32.19
C GLN A 74 -17.41 12.76 -31.00
N ARG A 75 -16.51 11.81 -31.25
CA ARG A 75 -15.86 11.00 -30.21
C ARG A 75 -14.40 11.42 -30.10
N ALA A 76 -14.02 11.84 -28.90
CA ALA A 76 -12.66 12.26 -28.61
C ALA A 76 -11.82 11.18 -27.91
N ILE A 77 -12.46 10.26 -27.19
CA ILE A 77 -11.78 9.27 -26.35
C ILE A 77 -11.72 7.93 -27.09
N ASP A 78 -10.53 7.50 -27.48
CA ASP A 78 -10.30 6.24 -28.19
C ASP A 78 -10.74 5.02 -27.39
N ALA A 79 -10.40 4.98 -26.10
CA ALA A 79 -10.79 3.88 -25.23
C ALA A 79 -10.88 4.30 -23.76
N LEU A 80 -11.75 3.60 -23.04
CA LEU A 80 -11.77 3.56 -21.58
C LEU A 80 -11.43 2.13 -21.15
N VAL A 81 -10.28 1.97 -20.52
CA VAL A 81 -9.73 0.65 -20.19
C VAL A 81 -9.49 0.57 -18.70
N LEU A 82 -10.05 -0.45 -18.06
CA LEU A 82 -9.80 -0.73 -16.65
C LEU A 82 -8.57 -1.64 -16.53
N MET A 83 -7.79 -1.51 -15.46
CA MET A 83 -6.69 -2.42 -15.17
C MET A 83 -6.56 -2.75 -13.69
N GLY A 84 -5.55 -3.55 -13.36
CA GLY A 84 -5.16 -3.83 -11.99
C GLY A 84 -5.81 -5.11 -11.47
N SER A 85 -6.39 -5.04 -10.27
CA SER A 85 -6.94 -6.24 -9.62
C SER A 85 -8.36 -6.59 -10.08
N VAL A 86 -9.12 -5.63 -10.61
CA VAL A 86 -10.51 -5.84 -11.02
C VAL A 86 -10.61 -6.88 -12.12
N GLY A 87 -11.57 -7.79 -12.00
CA GLY A 87 -11.77 -8.90 -12.95
C GLY A 87 -10.83 -10.09 -12.73
N THR A 88 -9.95 -10.06 -11.73
CA THR A 88 -9.00 -11.14 -11.42
C THR A 88 -9.31 -11.82 -10.08
N ILE A 89 -8.64 -12.93 -9.78
CA ILE A 89 -8.72 -13.57 -8.45
C ILE A 89 -8.24 -12.66 -7.32
N ALA A 90 -7.43 -11.64 -7.62
CA ALA A 90 -6.91 -10.70 -6.64
C ALA A 90 -7.87 -9.53 -6.34
N GLN A 91 -8.99 -9.40 -7.06
CA GLN A 91 -10.01 -8.38 -6.79
C GLN A 91 -10.61 -8.58 -5.40
N THR A 92 -10.66 -7.56 -4.55
CA THR A 92 -11.36 -7.58 -3.26
C THR A 92 -12.50 -6.57 -3.26
N ASP A 93 -13.28 -6.51 -2.18
CA ASP A 93 -14.35 -5.50 -2.06
C ASP A 93 -13.78 -4.08 -1.86
N ASP A 94 -12.55 -3.99 -1.35
CA ASP A 94 -11.77 -2.75 -1.20
C ASP A 94 -10.85 -2.46 -2.40
N SER A 95 -11.04 -3.15 -3.54
CA SER A 95 -10.27 -2.85 -4.76
C SER A 95 -10.69 -1.50 -5.36
N ASP A 96 -9.69 -0.70 -5.68
CA ASP A 96 -9.77 0.52 -6.48
C ASP A 96 -10.14 0.25 -7.95
N PHE A 97 -10.66 1.28 -8.62
CA PHE A 97 -10.85 1.29 -10.07
C PHE A 97 -9.84 2.20 -10.77
N ASP A 98 -8.86 1.59 -11.42
CA ASP A 98 -7.86 2.30 -12.21
C ASP A 98 -8.22 2.29 -13.70
N PHE A 99 -8.74 3.41 -14.19
CA PHE A 99 -9.10 3.60 -15.60
C PHE A 99 -8.02 4.35 -16.36
N TRP A 100 -7.58 3.80 -17.49
CA TRP A 100 -6.92 4.57 -18.53
C TRP A 100 -7.94 5.17 -19.47
N VAL A 101 -7.88 6.49 -19.60
CA VAL A 101 -8.63 7.26 -20.60
C VAL A 101 -7.70 7.50 -21.78
N CYS A 102 -7.76 6.60 -22.76
CA CYS A 102 -6.90 6.62 -23.93
C CYS A 102 -7.39 7.66 -24.94
N ILE A 103 -6.51 8.55 -25.36
CA ILE A 103 -6.82 9.65 -26.28
C ILE A 103 -5.67 9.90 -27.26
N ASP A 104 -5.99 10.25 -28.50
CA ASP A 104 -5.02 10.84 -29.42
C ASP A 104 -4.73 12.30 -29.02
N GLY A 105 -3.75 12.48 -28.13
CA GLY A 105 -3.36 13.78 -27.57
C GLY A 105 -2.99 14.83 -28.62
N LYS A 106 -2.50 14.43 -29.80
CA LYS A 106 -2.12 15.37 -30.88
C LYS A 106 -3.32 16.11 -31.47
N GLN A 107 -4.54 15.61 -31.28
CA GLN A 107 -5.76 16.25 -31.77
C GLN A 107 -6.26 17.38 -30.85
N PHE A 108 -5.68 17.53 -29.66
CA PHE A 108 -6.20 18.43 -28.63
C PHE A 108 -5.13 19.40 -28.12
N THR A 109 -5.58 20.58 -27.69
CA THR A 109 -4.71 21.56 -27.03
C THR A 109 -4.42 21.14 -25.59
N PRO A 110 -3.33 21.64 -24.96
CA PRO A 110 -3.09 21.42 -23.54
C PRO A 110 -4.24 21.87 -22.64
N THR A 111 -4.92 22.96 -23.01
CA THR A 111 -6.09 23.45 -22.27
C THR A 111 -7.27 22.49 -22.36
N ALA A 112 -7.59 21.96 -23.54
CA ALA A 112 -8.65 20.98 -23.71
C ALA A 112 -8.37 19.69 -22.91
N LEU A 113 -7.12 19.21 -22.91
CA LEU A 113 -6.70 18.07 -22.09
C LEU A 113 -6.82 18.37 -20.58
N SER A 114 -6.48 19.60 -20.16
CA SER A 114 -6.68 20.04 -18.77
C SER A 114 -8.15 20.06 -18.37
N LEU A 115 -9.06 20.50 -19.25
CA LEU A 115 -10.50 20.45 -19.01
C LEU A 115 -11.01 19.00 -18.88
N LEU A 116 -10.47 18.08 -19.68
CA LEU A 116 -10.78 16.66 -19.53
C LEU A 116 -10.28 16.11 -18.19
N GLN A 117 -9.06 16.43 -17.78
CA GLN A 117 -8.56 16.04 -16.46
C GLN A 117 -9.45 16.59 -15.33
N GLN A 118 -9.90 17.84 -15.42
CA GLN A 118 -10.84 18.43 -14.45
C GLN A 118 -12.16 17.67 -14.40
N LYS A 119 -12.73 17.32 -15.57
CA LYS A 119 -13.92 16.47 -15.66
C LYS A 119 -13.71 15.13 -14.96
N LEU A 120 -12.61 14.45 -15.26
CA LEU A 120 -12.29 13.14 -14.69
C LEU A 120 -12.17 13.22 -13.17
N THR A 121 -11.41 14.18 -12.64
CA THR A 121 -11.27 14.41 -11.19
C THR A 121 -12.60 14.76 -10.50
N ALA A 122 -13.49 15.48 -11.18
CA ALA A 122 -14.84 15.73 -10.66
C ALA A 122 -15.70 14.45 -10.60
N ILE A 123 -15.50 13.50 -11.52
CA ILE A 123 -16.16 12.19 -11.48
C ILE A 123 -15.57 11.32 -10.35
N GLU A 124 -14.25 11.32 -10.16
CA GLU A 124 -13.57 10.61 -9.05
C GLU A 124 -14.13 11.07 -7.70
N LYS A 125 -14.14 12.38 -7.48
CA LYS A 125 -14.68 12.98 -6.26
C LYS A 125 -16.15 12.61 -6.04
N TRP A 126 -16.97 12.66 -7.09
CA TRP A 126 -18.37 12.26 -6.98
C TRP A 126 -18.54 10.79 -6.61
N ALA A 127 -17.72 9.89 -7.16
CA ALA A 127 -17.77 8.47 -6.86
C ALA A 127 -17.40 8.19 -5.39
N ASP A 128 -16.37 8.88 -4.88
CA ASP A 128 -15.95 8.79 -3.48
C ASP A 128 -17.04 9.38 -2.55
N ASP A 129 -17.49 10.62 -2.79
CA ASP A 129 -18.50 11.30 -1.97
C ASP A 129 -19.84 10.54 -1.92
N SER A 130 -20.23 9.87 -3.01
CA SER A 130 -21.55 9.22 -3.13
C SER A 130 -21.55 7.73 -2.77
N PHE A 131 -20.43 7.02 -2.99
CA PHE A 131 -20.36 5.57 -2.82
C PHE A 131 -19.22 5.10 -1.90
N GLY A 132 -18.30 5.98 -1.50
CA GLY A 132 -17.09 5.62 -0.74
C GLY A 132 -16.18 4.67 -1.51
N ILE A 133 -16.10 4.85 -2.84
CA ILE A 133 -15.31 3.99 -3.73
C ILE A 133 -14.20 4.84 -4.35
N GLU A 134 -12.98 4.36 -4.18
CA GLU A 134 -11.80 4.94 -4.79
C GLU A 134 -11.76 4.62 -6.30
N VAL A 135 -11.81 5.68 -7.11
CA VAL A 135 -11.73 5.62 -8.57
C VAL A 135 -10.63 6.58 -9.01
N HIS A 136 -9.76 6.11 -9.92
CA HIS A 136 -8.70 6.90 -10.52
C HIS A 136 -8.79 6.83 -12.04
N PHE A 137 -8.80 7.99 -12.69
CA PHE A 137 -8.72 8.13 -14.14
C PHE A 137 -7.37 8.72 -14.54
N PHE A 138 -6.58 7.91 -15.24
CA PHE A 138 -5.30 8.30 -15.79
C PHE A 138 -5.47 8.70 -17.26
N LEU A 139 -5.33 9.99 -17.55
CA LEU A 139 -5.33 10.49 -18.92
C LEU A 139 -4.09 9.96 -19.65
N SER A 140 -4.32 9.10 -20.65
CA SER A 140 -3.28 8.32 -21.32
C SER A 140 -3.21 8.69 -22.80
N GLU A 141 -2.28 9.59 -23.14
CA GLU A 141 -2.04 9.96 -24.54
C GLU A 141 -1.38 8.81 -25.30
N ILE A 142 -2.03 8.30 -26.35
CA ILE A 142 -1.63 7.08 -27.08
C ILE A 142 -0.18 7.14 -27.55
N ASP A 143 0.25 8.26 -28.14
CA ASP A 143 1.62 8.44 -28.63
C ASP A 143 2.68 8.41 -27.53
N LYS A 144 2.37 8.97 -26.35
CA LYS A 144 3.27 8.95 -25.20
C LYS A 144 3.38 7.53 -24.64
N VAL A 145 2.24 6.86 -24.45
CA VAL A 145 2.21 5.46 -24.02
C VAL A 145 3.00 4.58 -25.00
N LYS A 146 2.84 4.77 -26.31
CA LYS A 146 3.60 4.06 -27.34
C LYS A 146 5.11 4.19 -27.14
N GLN A 147 5.58 5.37 -26.75
CA GLN A 147 6.99 5.66 -26.47
C GLN A 147 7.45 5.26 -25.06
N ASN A 148 6.56 4.66 -24.25
CA ASN A 148 6.78 4.39 -22.83
C ASN A 148 6.99 5.67 -22.00
N ASP A 149 6.37 6.77 -22.42
CA ASP A 149 6.32 8.00 -21.64
C ASP A 149 4.99 8.06 -20.88
N PHE A 150 5.06 7.93 -19.56
CA PHE A 150 3.91 8.02 -18.65
C PHE A 150 3.95 9.29 -17.79
N GLY A 151 4.89 10.21 -18.09
CA GLY A 151 5.11 11.41 -17.30
C GLY A 151 5.66 11.15 -15.89
N ILE A 152 5.63 12.21 -15.08
CA ILE A 152 6.02 12.16 -13.67
C ILE A 152 4.71 11.95 -12.88
N ALA A 153 4.54 10.78 -12.26
CA ALA A 153 3.42 10.55 -11.37
C ALA A 153 3.46 11.56 -10.21
N GLU A 154 2.38 12.33 -10.03
CA GLU A 154 2.29 13.26 -8.91
C GLU A 154 2.31 12.49 -7.57
N GLY A 155 3.06 13.01 -6.59
CA GLY A 155 3.10 12.48 -5.23
C GLY A 155 4.21 11.47 -4.94
N GLU A 156 4.59 10.64 -5.90
CA GLU A 156 5.70 9.70 -5.76
C GLU A 156 6.33 9.38 -7.12
N SER A 157 7.57 9.83 -7.30
CA SER A 157 8.32 9.94 -8.55
C SER A 157 8.80 8.58 -9.14
N ALA A 158 7.96 7.55 -9.10
CA ALA A 158 8.24 6.22 -9.64
C ALA A 158 7.80 6.03 -11.11
N GLY A 159 7.03 6.98 -11.67
CA GLY A 159 6.46 6.87 -13.01
C GLY A 159 7.50 6.74 -14.14
N SER A 160 8.63 7.43 -14.02
CA SER A 160 9.72 7.38 -15.01
C SER A 160 10.63 6.15 -14.87
N ALA A 161 10.65 5.50 -13.70
CA ALA A 161 11.55 4.39 -13.38
C ALA A 161 10.93 3.00 -13.65
N GLN A 162 9.68 2.93 -14.13
CA GLN A 162 8.92 1.68 -14.28
C GLN A 162 8.02 1.69 -15.53
N ALA A 163 8.38 2.43 -16.57
CA ALA A 163 7.51 2.64 -17.71
C ALA A 163 7.16 1.33 -18.43
N LEU A 164 8.15 0.49 -18.72
CA LEU A 164 7.92 -0.81 -19.36
C LEU A 164 7.16 -1.76 -18.44
N LEU A 165 7.46 -1.72 -17.13
CA LEU A 165 6.73 -2.53 -16.13
C LEU A 165 5.25 -2.14 -16.03
N LEU A 166 4.93 -0.84 -16.08
CA LEU A 166 3.56 -0.35 -16.09
C LEU A 166 2.83 -0.78 -17.37
N LYS A 167 3.46 -0.63 -18.54
CA LYS A 167 2.91 -1.14 -19.81
C LYS A 167 2.69 -2.66 -19.76
N ALA A 168 3.62 -3.41 -19.16
CA ALA A 168 3.48 -4.86 -19.00
C ALA A 168 2.30 -5.23 -18.10
N GLU A 169 2.10 -4.50 -17.00
CA GLU A 169 0.94 -4.67 -16.11
C GLU A 169 -0.37 -4.35 -16.84
N PHE A 170 -0.40 -3.26 -17.61
CA PHE A 170 -1.53 -2.91 -18.47
C PHE A 170 -1.86 -4.05 -19.43
N TYR A 171 -0.88 -4.55 -20.20
CA TYR A 171 -1.12 -5.67 -21.11
C TYR A 171 -1.51 -6.98 -20.40
N SER A 172 -1.13 -7.15 -19.14
CA SER A 172 -1.50 -8.33 -18.35
C SER A 172 -2.93 -8.27 -17.81
N THR A 173 -3.48 -7.08 -17.56
CA THR A 173 -4.73 -6.93 -16.76
C THR A 173 -5.78 -6.03 -17.40
N ASN A 174 -5.55 -5.52 -18.61
CA ASN A 174 -6.50 -4.63 -19.27
C ASN A 174 -7.86 -5.30 -19.52
N ILE A 175 -8.91 -4.54 -19.22
CA ILE A 175 -10.29 -4.83 -19.58
C ILE A 175 -10.80 -3.63 -20.37
N VAL A 176 -11.01 -3.81 -21.67
CA VAL A 176 -11.59 -2.75 -22.53
C VAL A 176 -13.05 -2.59 -22.14
N VAL A 177 -13.36 -1.56 -21.35
CA VAL A 177 -14.74 -1.27 -20.91
C VAL A 177 -15.54 -0.66 -22.06
N ALA A 178 -14.91 0.20 -22.84
CA ALA A 178 -15.46 0.77 -24.07
C ALA A 178 -14.35 1.29 -24.99
N GLY A 179 -14.61 1.34 -26.29
CA GLY A 179 -13.69 1.91 -27.28
C GLY A 179 -12.83 0.90 -28.01
N ARG A 180 -11.69 1.39 -28.48
CA ARG A 180 -10.73 0.65 -29.31
C ARG A 180 -9.92 -0.32 -28.45
N ALA A 181 -9.68 -1.52 -28.97
CA ALA A 181 -8.86 -2.51 -28.31
C ALA A 181 -7.36 -2.24 -28.54
N PRO A 182 -6.46 -2.62 -27.62
CA PRO A 182 -5.02 -2.54 -27.89
C PRO A 182 -4.63 -3.42 -29.10
N PHE A 183 -4.00 -2.82 -30.11
CA PHE A 183 -3.53 -3.53 -31.31
C PHE A 183 -2.56 -4.67 -30.98
N TRP A 184 -1.81 -4.55 -29.87
CA TRP A 184 -0.90 -5.58 -29.37
C TRP A 184 -1.52 -6.98 -29.29
N TRP A 185 -2.83 -7.12 -29.08
CA TRP A 185 -3.49 -8.43 -29.07
C TRP A 185 -3.47 -9.17 -30.44
N LEU A 186 -3.31 -8.45 -31.56
CA LEU A 186 -3.35 -9.02 -32.91
C LEU A 186 -2.01 -9.56 -33.43
N THR A 187 -0.91 -9.29 -32.75
CA THR A 187 0.42 -9.73 -33.18
C THR A 187 0.79 -11.05 -32.51
N PRO A 188 1.75 -11.85 -33.01
CA PRO A 188 2.28 -13.00 -32.26
C PRO A 188 2.90 -12.61 -30.90
N GLU A 189 2.99 -13.55 -29.96
CA GLU A 189 3.57 -13.30 -28.62
C GLU A 189 5.07 -12.99 -28.66
N LYS A 190 5.77 -13.45 -29.71
CA LYS A 190 7.20 -13.23 -29.94
C LYS A 190 7.49 -12.18 -31.01
N ALA A 191 6.50 -11.36 -31.37
CA ALA A 191 6.67 -10.36 -32.41
C ALA A 191 7.78 -9.37 -32.03
N SER A 192 8.77 -9.19 -32.91
CA SER A 192 9.72 -8.09 -32.82
C SER A 192 9.04 -6.76 -33.16
N GLU A 193 9.63 -5.64 -32.76
CA GLU A 193 9.13 -4.30 -33.12
C GLU A 193 8.87 -4.15 -34.64
N LYS A 194 9.79 -4.67 -35.47
CA LYS A 194 9.65 -4.63 -36.92
C LYS A 194 8.43 -5.42 -37.42
N GLN A 195 8.18 -6.60 -36.85
CA GLN A 195 7.03 -7.43 -37.21
C GLN A 195 5.73 -6.79 -36.73
N TYR A 196 5.72 -6.23 -35.52
CA TYR A 196 4.58 -5.48 -34.97
C TYR A 196 4.16 -4.36 -35.93
N MET A 197 5.11 -3.50 -36.32
CA MET A 197 4.84 -2.39 -37.24
C MET A 197 4.46 -2.86 -38.65
N ALA A 198 5.03 -3.96 -39.15
CA ALA A 198 4.66 -4.53 -40.44
C ALA A 198 3.20 -5.00 -40.46
N ILE A 199 2.73 -5.67 -39.38
CA ILE A 199 1.33 -6.08 -39.25
C ILE A 199 0.43 -4.86 -39.12
N TYR A 200 0.80 -3.88 -38.30
CA TYR A 200 0.01 -2.66 -38.11
C TYR A 200 -0.21 -1.91 -39.43
N ASN A 201 0.86 -1.71 -40.20
CA ASN A 201 0.82 -1.01 -41.48
C ASN A 201 0.13 -1.80 -42.60
N SER A 202 -0.16 -3.09 -42.38
CA SER A 202 -0.94 -3.91 -43.32
C SER A 202 -2.45 -3.80 -43.11
N LEU A 203 -2.90 -3.22 -41.99
CA LEU A 203 -4.31 -2.99 -41.73
C LEU A 203 -4.81 -1.73 -42.44
N GLU A 204 -6.06 -1.78 -42.90
CA GLU A 204 -6.72 -0.69 -43.60
C GLU A 204 -8.05 -0.35 -42.92
N LYS A 205 -8.49 0.90 -43.05
CA LYS A 205 -9.82 1.32 -42.56
C LYS A 205 -10.91 0.60 -43.34
N GLY A 206 -11.85 -0.01 -42.62
CA GLY A 206 -12.89 -0.87 -43.19
C GLY A 206 -12.41 -2.25 -43.66
N GLY A 207 -11.15 -2.61 -43.38
CA GLY A 207 -10.59 -3.94 -43.63
C GLY A 207 -11.09 -5.02 -42.66
N SER A 208 -10.48 -6.21 -42.72
CA SER A 208 -10.78 -7.33 -41.81
C SER A 208 -9.47 -7.94 -41.26
N PRO A 209 -9.04 -7.60 -40.03
CA PRO A 209 -9.71 -6.72 -39.08
C PRO A 209 -9.60 -5.24 -39.46
N ASP A 210 -10.60 -4.44 -39.07
CA ASP A 210 -10.68 -3.00 -39.36
C ASP A 210 -9.79 -2.20 -38.40
N LEU A 211 -8.92 -1.36 -38.95
CA LEU A 211 -7.98 -0.52 -38.21
C LEU A 211 -8.67 0.38 -37.17
N ASP A 212 -9.88 0.89 -37.46
CA ASP A 212 -10.58 1.84 -36.57
C ASP A 212 -11.06 1.21 -35.24
N TRP A 213 -10.96 -0.12 -35.10
CA TRP A 213 -11.25 -0.84 -33.85
C TRP A 213 -10.05 -0.95 -32.90
N PHE A 214 -8.86 -0.52 -33.33
CA PHE A 214 -7.63 -0.74 -32.57
C PHE A 214 -6.89 0.57 -32.26
N MET A 215 -6.23 0.60 -31.11
CA MET A 215 -5.30 1.66 -30.72
C MET A 215 -3.89 1.09 -30.60
N ASP A 216 -2.91 1.85 -31.07
CA ASP A 216 -1.50 1.44 -31.04
C ASP A 216 -0.76 2.01 -29.82
N LEU A 217 -0.63 1.19 -28.79
CA LEU A 217 0.11 1.51 -27.57
C LEU A 217 1.57 0.98 -27.60
N GLY A 218 2.04 0.55 -28.78
CA GLY A 218 3.39 0.02 -29.01
C GLY A 218 3.59 -1.44 -28.58
N ASN A 219 4.63 -2.08 -29.11
CA ASN A 219 4.99 -3.44 -28.73
C ASN A 219 5.63 -3.51 -27.33
N LEU A 220 5.64 -4.71 -26.76
CA LEU A 220 6.43 -5.04 -25.58
C LEU A 220 7.18 -6.35 -25.84
N GLU A 221 8.36 -6.23 -26.45
CA GLU A 221 9.19 -7.38 -26.80
C GLU A 221 9.95 -7.93 -25.58
N LYS A 222 10.51 -7.03 -24.76
CA LYS A 222 11.27 -7.30 -23.55
C LYS A 222 11.07 -6.17 -22.54
N LEU A 223 11.30 -6.43 -21.25
CA LEU A 223 11.45 -5.35 -20.27
C LEU A 223 12.92 -4.95 -20.16
N ASP A 224 13.20 -3.85 -19.47
CA ASP A 224 14.55 -3.40 -19.21
C ASP A 224 14.96 -3.74 -17.77
N ALA A 225 16.16 -4.31 -17.61
CA ALA A 225 16.75 -4.57 -16.30
C ALA A 225 16.97 -3.28 -15.50
N SER A 226 17.20 -2.17 -16.20
CA SER A 226 17.50 -0.86 -15.62
C SER A 226 16.34 -0.26 -14.81
N GLU A 227 15.10 -0.72 -15.05
CA GLU A 227 13.89 -0.32 -14.30
C GLU A 227 13.67 -1.15 -13.02
N LEU A 228 14.30 -2.32 -12.91
CA LEU A 228 13.97 -3.30 -11.88
C LEU A 228 14.41 -2.87 -10.47
N PHE A 229 15.50 -2.12 -10.34
CA PHE A 229 15.94 -1.63 -9.04
C PHE A 229 14.95 -0.63 -8.45
N GLY A 230 14.56 0.38 -9.26
CA GLY A 230 13.53 1.35 -8.89
C GLY A 230 12.21 0.67 -8.57
N ALA A 231 11.83 -0.33 -9.36
CA ALA A 231 10.66 -1.17 -9.12
C ALA A 231 10.72 -1.95 -7.79
N ALA A 232 11.86 -2.55 -7.46
CA ALA A 232 12.02 -3.30 -6.22
C ALA A 232 11.92 -2.38 -4.99
N ILE A 233 12.60 -1.22 -5.04
CA ILE A 233 12.51 -0.21 -3.97
C ILE A 233 11.08 0.27 -3.79
N TRP A 234 10.37 0.53 -4.90
CA TRP A 234 8.97 0.92 -4.89
C TRP A 234 8.07 -0.12 -4.21
N GLN A 235 8.23 -1.40 -4.58
CA GLN A 235 7.46 -2.48 -3.97
C GLN A 235 7.77 -2.62 -2.47
N LEU A 236 9.01 -2.38 -2.03
CA LEU A 236 9.34 -2.33 -0.60
C LEU A 236 8.65 -1.16 0.12
N GLY A 237 8.56 0.00 -0.52
CA GLY A 237 7.82 1.15 0.00
C GLY A 237 6.33 0.84 0.13
N LYS A 238 5.69 0.34 -0.94
CA LYS A 238 4.27 -0.06 -0.92
C LYS A 238 3.99 -1.21 0.05
N ALA A 239 4.97 -2.07 0.32
CA ALA A 239 4.82 -3.15 1.29
C ALA A 239 4.63 -2.67 2.74
N MET A 240 4.91 -1.39 3.03
CA MET A 240 4.63 -0.81 4.34
C MET A 240 3.12 -0.64 4.59
N ASP A 241 2.33 -0.52 3.52
CA ASP A 241 0.86 -0.36 3.57
C ASP A 241 0.12 -1.61 3.04
N SER A 242 0.55 -2.16 1.89
CA SER A 242 -0.09 -3.32 1.23
C SER A 242 0.88 -4.50 0.98
N PRO A 243 1.32 -5.19 2.04
CA PRO A 243 2.40 -6.16 1.97
C PRO A 243 2.07 -7.41 1.15
N PHE A 244 0.84 -7.92 1.20
CA PHE A 244 0.48 -9.13 0.46
C PHE A 244 0.58 -8.93 -1.06
N LYS A 245 0.08 -7.78 -1.57
CA LYS A 245 0.19 -7.39 -3.00
C LYS A 245 1.65 -7.17 -3.38
N SER A 246 2.40 -6.43 -2.55
CA SER A 246 3.82 -6.14 -2.81
C SER A 246 4.71 -7.38 -2.80
N VAL A 247 4.40 -8.42 -2.01
CA VAL A 247 5.14 -9.70 -2.04
C VAL A 247 5.05 -10.37 -3.41
N LEU A 248 3.84 -10.48 -3.97
CA LEU A 248 3.64 -11.10 -5.28
C LEU A 248 4.30 -10.28 -6.39
N LYS A 249 4.18 -8.95 -6.32
CA LYS A 249 4.81 -8.04 -7.30
C LYS A 249 6.35 -8.05 -7.19
N MET A 250 6.91 -8.07 -5.98
CA MET A 250 8.36 -8.20 -5.78
C MET A 250 8.89 -9.53 -6.32
N ALA A 251 8.19 -10.64 -6.06
CA ALA A 251 8.54 -11.95 -6.58
C ALA A 251 8.51 -11.95 -8.12
N LYS A 252 7.52 -11.31 -8.75
CA LYS A 252 7.46 -11.12 -10.21
C LYS A 252 8.70 -10.42 -10.76
N LEU A 253 9.21 -9.39 -10.09
CA LEU A 253 10.45 -8.71 -10.50
C LEU A 253 11.67 -9.64 -10.41
N GLU A 254 11.78 -10.42 -9.33
CA GLU A 254 12.89 -11.37 -9.17
C GLU A 254 12.87 -12.48 -10.23
N VAL A 255 11.70 -13.08 -10.46
CA VAL A 255 11.54 -14.14 -11.47
C VAL A 255 11.80 -13.59 -12.87
N TYR A 256 11.37 -12.36 -13.14
CA TYR A 256 11.70 -11.70 -14.40
C TYR A 256 13.22 -11.53 -14.56
N LEU A 257 13.91 -10.98 -13.55
CA LEU A 257 15.36 -10.78 -13.59
C LEU A 257 16.11 -12.09 -13.81
N ALA A 258 15.70 -13.16 -13.13
CA ALA A 258 16.30 -14.48 -13.27
C ALA A 258 16.17 -15.07 -14.68
N ASN A 259 15.17 -14.63 -15.44
CA ASN A 259 14.89 -15.11 -16.79
C ASN A 259 15.17 -14.06 -17.88
N ILE A 260 15.77 -12.91 -17.56
CA ILE A 260 15.80 -11.74 -18.46
C ILE A 260 16.45 -12.00 -19.84
N ALA A 261 17.39 -12.94 -19.93
CA ALA A 261 18.11 -13.25 -21.17
C ALA A 261 17.27 -14.03 -22.20
N GLU A 262 16.35 -14.88 -21.74
CA GLU A 262 15.56 -15.80 -22.58
C GLU A 262 14.05 -15.66 -22.36
N GLY A 263 13.66 -14.88 -21.35
CA GLY A 263 12.32 -14.79 -20.80
C GLY A 263 11.52 -13.68 -21.46
N GLN A 264 10.32 -14.06 -21.89
CA GLN A 264 9.33 -13.09 -22.36
C GLN A 264 8.67 -12.39 -21.17
N PRO A 265 8.25 -11.12 -21.31
CA PRO A 265 7.38 -10.49 -20.33
C PRO A 265 6.14 -11.35 -20.05
N LEU A 266 5.66 -11.34 -18.80
CA LEU A 266 4.51 -12.15 -18.39
C LEU A 266 3.25 -11.89 -19.25
N CYS A 267 3.03 -10.65 -19.69
CA CYS A 267 1.94 -10.33 -20.61
C CYS A 267 2.03 -11.11 -21.93
N ASN A 268 3.23 -11.34 -22.47
CA ASN A 268 3.39 -12.10 -23.71
C ASN A 268 3.12 -13.60 -23.46
N ILE A 269 3.47 -14.12 -22.28
CA ILE A 269 3.09 -15.46 -21.85
C ILE A 269 1.57 -15.58 -21.78
N LEU A 270 0.90 -14.62 -21.11
CA LEU A 270 -0.56 -14.54 -21.06
C LEU A 270 -1.18 -14.53 -22.46
N LYS A 271 -0.66 -13.68 -23.35
CA LYS A 271 -1.11 -13.58 -24.74
C LYS A 271 -1.01 -14.89 -25.50
N ARG A 272 0.10 -15.62 -25.34
CA ARG A 272 0.26 -16.97 -25.87
C ARG A 272 -0.84 -17.92 -25.38
N HIS A 273 -1.17 -17.86 -24.09
CA HIS A 273 -2.21 -18.69 -23.50
C HIS A 273 -3.59 -18.34 -24.05
N VAL A 274 -3.90 -17.05 -24.20
CA VAL A 274 -5.15 -16.57 -24.80
C VAL A 274 -5.28 -17.01 -26.26
N HIS A 275 -4.24 -16.82 -27.07
CA HIS A 275 -4.23 -17.24 -28.48
C HIS A 275 -4.35 -18.75 -28.68
N ARG A 276 -3.95 -19.55 -27.68
CA ARG A 276 -4.07 -21.03 -27.69
C ARG A 276 -5.34 -21.55 -27.01
N ALA A 277 -6.19 -20.68 -26.48
CA ALA A 277 -7.40 -21.06 -25.72
C ALA A 277 -7.12 -22.04 -24.56
N THR A 278 -6.03 -21.80 -23.80
CA THR A 278 -5.71 -22.60 -22.59
C THR A 278 -6.64 -22.26 -21.41
N GLU A 279 -6.86 -23.22 -20.51
CA GLU A 279 -7.68 -23.05 -19.29
C GLU A 279 -6.82 -22.65 -18.06
N ALA A 280 -7.41 -21.91 -17.12
CA ALA A 280 -6.85 -21.66 -15.79
C ALA A 280 -7.08 -22.85 -14.83
N PRO A 281 -6.34 -22.93 -13.69
CA PRO A 281 -6.49 -24.01 -12.71
C PRO A 281 -7.94 -24.25 -12.28
N GLY A 282 -8.33 -25.52 -12.20
CA GLY A 282 -9.71 -25.91 -11.86
C GLY A 282 -10.66 -25.96 -13.06
N HIS A 283 -10.15 -26.04 -14.29
CA HIS A 283 -10.92 -26.09 -15.55
C HIS A 283 -11.77 -24.82 -15.78
N VAL A 284 -11.22 -23.66 -15.42
CA VAL A 284 -11.85 -22.38 -15.72
C VAL A 284 -11.43 -22.00 -17.13
N ALA A 285 -12.41 -21.85 -18.02
CA ALA A 285 -12.15 -21.56 -19.44
C ALA A 285 -11.37 -20.24 -19.64
N ASP A 286 -11.55 -19.28 -18.72
CA ASP A 286 -10.88 -17.98 -18.77
C ASP A 286 -9.53 -18.01 -18.05
N ILE A 287 -8.51 -17.39 -18.67
CA ILE A 287 -7.17 -17.28 -18.11
C ILE A 287 -7.13 -16.09 -17.15
N ASP A 288 -6.91 -16.37 -15.87
CA ASP A 288 -6.69 -15.33 -14.88
C ASP A 288 -5.20 -14.90 -14.85
N PRO A 289 -4.89 -13.61 -15.03
CA PRO A 289 -3.50 -13.14 -15.09
C PRO A 289 -2.76 -13.25 -13.76
N TYR A 290 -3.45 -13.18 -12.62
CA TYR A 290 -2.84 -13.36 -11.29
C TYR A 290 -2.53 -14.83 -11.00
N ALA A 291 -3.41 -15.75 -11.41
CA ALA A 291 -3.18 -17.19 -11.33
C ALA A 291 -1.99 -17.61 -12.21
N LEU A 292 -1.97 -17.15 -13.47
CA LEU A 292 -0.85 -17.41 -14.38
C LEU A 292 0.46 -16.85 -13.83
N MET A 293 0.46 -15.58 -13.36
CA MET A 293 1.61 -15.01 -12.68
C MET A 293 2.07 -15.92 -11.55
N PHE A 294 1.15 -16.32 -10.68
CA PHE A 294 1.46 -17.09 -9.49
C PHE A 294 2.05 -18.46 -9.82
N ASP A 295 1.55 -19.14 -10.84
CA ASP A 295 2.09 -20.42 -11.30
C ASP A 295 3.56 -20.29 -11.74
N GLU A 296 3.89 -19.24 -12.51
CA GLU A 296 5.28 -18.93 -12.91
C GLU A 296 6.17 -18.65 -11.69
N LEU A 297 5.65 -17.90 -10.70
CA LEU A 297 6.38 -17.65 -9.45
C LEU A 297 6.66 -18.97 -8.72
N ILE A 298 5.63 -19.77 -8.45
CA ILE A 298 5.78 -21.01 -7.70
C ILE A 298 6.69 -22.00 -8.41
N ALA A 299 6.64 -22.10 -9.74
CA ALA A 299 7.56 -22.92 -10.52
C ALA A 299 9.02 -22.50 -10.28
N HIS A 300 9.32 -21.20 -10.34
CA HIS A 300 10.66 -20.68 -10.07
C HIS A 300 11.16 -20.98 -8.66
N TYR A 301 10.39 -20.64 -7.62
CA TYR A 301 10.83 -20.82 -6.23
C TYR A 301 10.95 -22.31 -5.85
N LYS A 302 10.12 -23.20 -6.43
CA LYS A 302 10.27 -24.65 -6.26
C LYS A 302 11.53 -25.18 -6.94
N ALA A 303 11.81 -24.78 -8.17
CA ALA A 303 13.00 -25.21 -8.91
C ALA A 303 14.30 -24.83 -8.18
N ASN A 304 14.29 -23.73 -7.43
CA ASN A 304 15.41 -23.25 -6.63
C ASN A 304 15.43 -23.80 -5.17
N GLY A 305 14.54 -24.74 -4.82
CA GLY A 305 14.52 -25.36 -3.49
C GLY A 305 14.09 -24.43 -2.35
N GLN A 306 13.37 -23.34 -2.64
CA GLN A 306 13.02 -22.29 -1.67
C GLN A 306 11.65 -22.57 -1.01
N ALA A 307 11.52 -23.68 -0.30
CA ALA A 307 10.25 -24.16 0.27
C ALA A 307 9.59 -23.17 1.25
N GLU A 308 10.36 -22.46 2.08
CA GLU A 308 9.83 -21.44 2.99
C GLU A 308 9.22 -20.26 2.24
N ASP A 309 9.87 -19.82 1.16
CA ASP A 309 9.46 -18.69 0.35
C ASP A 309 8.19 -19.06 -0.47
N VAL A 310 8.10 -20.31 -0.96
CA VAL A 310 6.86 -20.88 -1.54
C VAL A 310 5.69 -20.81 -0.56
N ALA A 311 5.89 -21.21 0.70
CA ALA A 311 4.83 -21.17 1.71
C ALA A 311 4.37 -19.72 2.01
N VAL A 312 5.29 -18.75 2.01
CA VAL A 312 4.93 -17.32 2.15
C VAL A 312 4.11 -16.84 0.95
N LEU A 313 4.52 -17.17 -0.28
CA LEU A 313 3.78 -16.80 -1.49
C LEU A 313 2.36 -17.37 -1.50
N GLN A 314 2.18 -18.64 -1.14
CA GLN A 314 0.86 -19.28 -1.04
C GLN A 314 -0.04 -18.60 0.00
N GLN A 315 0.50 -18.29 1.19
CA GLN A 315 -0.22 -17.58 2.25
C GLN A 315 -0.60 -16.17 1.79
N CYS A 316 0.32 -15.43 1.17
CA CYS A 316 0.05 -14.08 0.65
C CYS A 316 -1.00 -14.08 -0.46
N LEU A 317 -0.96 -15.02 -1.41
CA LEU A 317 -1.99 -15.12 -2.44
C LEU A 317 -3.36 -15.37 -1.82
N TYR A 318 -3.46 -16.37 -0.94
CA TYR A 318 -4.73 -16.74 -0.32
C TYR A 318 -5.34 -15.57 0.46
N LEU A 319 -4.55 -14.93 1.32
CA LEU A 319 -4.99 -13.78 2.11
C LEU A 319 -5.32 -12.58 1.21
N LYS A 320 -4.56 -12.33 0.14
CA LYS A 320 -4.84 -11.23 -0.80
C LYS A 320 -6.15 -11.44 -1.57
N CYS A 321 -6.47 -12.68 -1.94
CA CYS A 321 -7.68 -13.01 -2.71
C CYS A 321 -8.96 -12.87 -1.89
N GLY A 322 -8.88 -12.99 -0.55
CA GLY A 322 -10.02 -12.85 0.36
C GLY A 322 -11.15 -13.84 0.05
N CYS A 323 -10.83 -15.07 -0.37
CA CYS A 323 -11.81 -16.07 -0.77
C CYS A 323 -11.99 -17.12 0.32
N ALA A 324 -13.03 -16.97 1.16
CA ALA A 324 -13.29 -17.84 2.30
C ALA A 324 -13.73 -19.25 1.86
N LEU A 325 -12.78 -20.18 1.70
CA LEU A 325 -13.06 -21.55 1.25
C LEU A 325 -13.65 -22.44 2.34
N SER A 326 -13.49 -22.09 3.61
CA SER A 326 -14.04 -22.84 4.74
C SER A 326 -15.55 -22.68 4.90
N GLU A 327 -16.11 -21.59 4.38
CA GLU A 327 -17.56 -21.34 4.35
C GLU A 327 -18.21 -22.15 3.22
N PRO A 328 -19.30 -22.89 3.49
CA PRO A 328 -20.03 -23.58 2.43
C PRO A 328 -20.72 -22.57 1.50
N LEU A 329 -20.94 -22.97 0.25
CA LEU A 329 -21.83 -22.24 -0.65
C LEU A 329 -23.29 -22.43 -0.19
N PHE A 330 -24.15 -21.44 -0.47
CA PHE A 330 -25.59 -21.64 -0.32
C PHE A 330 -26.11 -22.68 -1.33
N GLU A 331 -27.26 -23.28 -1.03
CA GLU A 331 -27.78 -24.47 -1.74
C GLU A 331 -27.97 -24.26 -3.26
N ASP A 332 -28.18 -23.02 -3.71
CA ASP A 332 -28.33 -22.62 -5.13
C ASP A 332 -27.17 -21.77 -5.66
N GLU A 333 -26.11 -21.56 -4.89
CA GLU A 333 -25.01 -20.69 -5.29
C GLU A 333 -23.97 -21.45 -6.11
N THR A 334 -23.75 -21.01 -7.36
CA THR A 334 -22.65 -21.53 -8.17
C THR A 334 -21.32 -20.93 -7.73
N PRO A 335 -20.25 -21.73 -7.57
CA PRO A 335 -18.94 -21.20 -7.20
C PRO A 335 -18.44 -20.20 -8.24
N SER A 336 -18.05 -19.01 -7.78
CA SER A 336 -17.37 -18.03 -8.64
C SER A 336 -16.06 -18.60 -9.20
N PHE A 337 -15.59 -18.05 -10.34
CA PHE A 337 -14.32 -18.48 -10.94
C PHE A 337 -13.15 -18.38 -9.94
N LYS A 338 -13.11 -17.30 -9.14
CA LYS A 338 -12.15 -17.11 -8.06
C LYS A 338 -12.17 -18.27 -7.08
N ARG A 339 -13.36 -18.64 -6.59
CA ARG A 339 -13.51 -19.75 -5.63
C ARG A 339 -13.01 -21.07 -6.22
N ARG A 340 -13.28 -21.33 -7.50
CA ARG A 340 -12.80 -22.54 -8.20
C ARG A 340 -11.27 -22.59 -8.29
N ILE A 341 -10.63 -21.48 -8.72
CA ILE A 341 -9.16 -21.38 -8.82
C ILE A 341 -8.53 -21.55 -7.44
N MET A 342 -9.00 -20.81 -6.43
CA MET A 342 -8.45 -20.87 -5.08
C MET A 342 -8.64 -22.25 -4.43
N ALA A 343 -9.78 -22.92 -4.66
CA ALA A 343 -10.01 -24.27 -4.18
C ALA A 343 -9.09 -25.30 -4.84
N SER A 344 -8.81 -25.14 -6.15
CA SER A 344 -7.82 -25.95 -6.86
C SER A 344 -6.43 -25.79 -6.22
N TYR A 345 -6.01 -24.55 -5.97
CA TYR A 345 -4.74 -24.27 -5.31
C TYR A 345 -4.65 -24.82 -3.90
N ALA A 346 -5.64 -24.57 -3.05
CA ALA A 346 -5.66 -25.10 -1.69
C ALA A 346 -5.54 -26.63 -1.64
N ARG A 347 -6.19 -27.33 -2.58
CA ARG A 347 -6.06 -28.78 -2.75
C ARG A 347 -4.65 -29.18 -3.17
N GLN A 348 -4.06 -28.51 -4.17
CA GLN A 348 -2.69 -28.78 -4.63
C GLN A 348 -1.64 -28.53 -3.53
N TRP A 349 -1.87 -27.55 -2.65
CA TRP A 349 -0.98 -27.25 -1.54
C TRP A 349 -1.16 -28.20 -0.34
N GLY A 350 -2.15 -29.09 -0.39
CA GLY A 350 -2.44 -30.02 0.70
C GLY A 350 -3.04 -29.36 1.94
N TRP A 351 -3.71 -28.21 1.79
CA TRP A 351 -4.31 -27.51 2.92
C TRP A 351 -5.55 -28.24 3.43
N SER A 352 -5.57 -28.54 4.73
CA SER A 352 -6.71 -29.17 5.40
C SER A 352 -7.83 -28.15 5.66
N ARG A 353 -9.04 -28.65 5.97
CA ARG A 353 -10.15 -27.79 6.43
C ARG A 353 -9.75 -26.94 7.64
N LYS A 354 -8.95 -27.48 8.56
CA LYS A 354 -8.44 -26.72 9.73
C LYS A 354 -7.56 -25.54 9.29
N ALA A 355 -6.72 -25.72 8.28
CA ALA A 355 -5.91 -24.64 7.73
C ALA A 355 -6.78 -23.56 7.07
N LEU A 356 -7.77 -23.97 6.27
CA LEU A 356 -8.71 -23.03 5.63
C LEU A 356 -9.49 -22.22 6.66
N VAL A 357 -10.08 -22.88 7.67
CA VAL A 357 -10.78 -22.20 8.77
C VAL A 357 -9.85 -21.21 9.47
N HIS A 358 -8.59 -21.59 9.70
CA HIS A 358 -7.62 -20.68 10.31
C HIS A 358 -7.34 -19.45 9.43
N PHE A 359 -7.04 -19.62 8.14
CA PHE A 359 -6.74 -18.48 7.24
C PHE A 359 -7.95 -17.58 6.97
N ASP A 360 -9.15 -18.16 6.91
CA ASP A 360 -10.39 -17.39 6.72
C ASP A 360 -10.78 -16.57 7.95
N ASN A 361 -10.26 -16.93 9.12
CA ASN A 361 -10.54 -16.25 10.39
C ASN A 361 -9.33 -15.43 10.89
N GLN A 362 -8.67 -14.68 10.01
CA GLN A 362 -7.50 -13.86 10.35
C GLN A 362 -7.75 -12.85 11.50
N GLN A 363 -9.01 -12.42 11.69
CA GLN A 363 -9.46 -11.55 12.77
C GLN A 363 -9.36 -12.19 14.16
N THR A 364 -9.33 -13.52 14.25
CA THR A 364 -9.17 -14.25 15.52
C THR A 364 -7.73 -14.67 15.79
N TRP A 365 -6.79 -14.36 14.89
CA TRP A 365 -5.39 -14.70 15.10
C TRP A 365 -4.82 -13.98 16.33
N SER A 366 -3.95 -14.68 17.05
CA SER A 366 -3.17 -14.08 18.12
C SER A 366 -2.25 -12.99 17.58
N PHE A 367 -1.88 -12.05 18.45
CA PHE A 367 -0.89 -11.02 18.12
C PHE A 367 0.42 -11.65 17.63
N SER A 368 0.89 -12.71 18.31
CA SER A 368 2.13 -13.42 17.97
C SER A 368 2.08 -14.01 16.56
N GLU A 369 0.98 -14.68 16.17
CA GLU A 369 0.83 -15.25 14.83
C GLU A 369 0.88 -14.18 13.74
N ARG A 370 0.19 -13.05 13.92
CA ARG A 370 0.20 -11.92 12.98
C ARG A 370 1.60 -11.32 12.81
N VAL A 371 2.32 -11.12 13.92
CA VAL A 371 3.69 -10.59 13.89
C VAL A 371 4.65 -11.59 13.24
N GLN A 372 4.50 -12.89 13.47
CA GLN A 372 5.33 -13.92 12.84
C GLN A 372 5.14 -13.95 11.32
N LEU A 373 3.90 -13.91 10.83
CA LEU A 373 3.65 -13.83 9.39
C LEU A 373 4.23 -12.54 8.81
N SER A 374 4.00 -11.40 9.47
CA SER A 374 4.55 -10.11 9.03
C SER A 374 6.09 -10.15 8.93
N ARG A 375 6.76 -10.72 9.94
CA ARG A 375 8.23 -10.90 9.91
C ARG A 375 8.68 -11.77 8.74
N ARG A 376 7.96 -12.86 8.42
CA ARG A 376 8.26 -13.74 7.28
C ARG A 376 8.10 -13.01 5.96
N ILE A 377 7.03 -12.23 5.81
CA ILE A 377 6.75 -11.40 4.62
C ILE A 377 7.86 -10.37 4.38
N HIS A 378 8.16 -9.55 5.38
CA HIS A 378 9.21 -8.52 5.21
C HIS A 378 10.60 -9.13 5.05
N ARG A 379 10.86 -10.31 5.65
CA ARG A 379 12.10 -11.05 5.38
C ARG A 379 12.18 -11.50 3.94
N PHE A 380 11.10 -12.04 3.38
CA PHE A 380 11.01 -12.42 1.97
C PHE A 380 11.29 -11.21 1.06
N LEU A 381 10.60 -10.08 1.28
CA LEU A 381 10.80 -8.86 0.51
C LEU A 381 12.26 -8.37 0.52
N LEU A 382 12.89 -8.34 1.70
CA LEU A 382 14.30 -7.95 1.84
C LEU A 382 15.27 -8.94 1.17
N LYS A 383 14.96 -10.26 1.20
CA LYS A 383 15.75 -11.27 0.47
C LYS A 383 15.66 -11.02 -1.04
N CYS A 384 14.46 -10.82 -1.59
CA CYS A 384 14.25 -10.54 -3.01
C CYS A 384 15.01 -9.28 -3.43
N TYR A 385 14.83 -8.17 -2.69
CA TYR A 385 15.53 -6.92 -2.94
C TYR A 385 17.06 -7.09 -2.97
N ARG A 386 17.64 -7.82 -2.01
CA ARG A 386 19.09 -8.06 -1.98
C ARG A 386 19.56 -8.88 -3.18
N ARG A 387 18.80 -9.87 -3.62
CA ARG A 387 19.12 -10.67 -4.81
C ARG A 387 19.04 -9.81 -6.07
N ILE A 388 17.95 -9.06 -6.24
CA ILE A 388 17.78 -8.10 -7.35
C ILE A 388 18.93 -7.09 -7.38
N SER A 389 19.22 -6.43 -6.24
CA SER A 389 20.29 -5.45 -6.14
C SER A 389 21.68 -6.02 -6.42
N LYS A 390 21.94 -7.28 -6.04
CA LYS A 390 23.21 -7.95 -6.31
C LYS A 390 23.41 -8.21 -7.80
N GLU A 391 22.40 -8.76 -8.47
CA GLU A 391 22.45 -9.07 -9.91
C GLU A 391 22.47 -7.79 -10.77
N LEU A 392 21.81 -6.72 -10.29
CA LEU A 392 21.79 -5.43 -10.99
C LEU A 392 23.05 -4.58 -10.82
N GLY A 393 24.03 -5.00 -10.00
CA GLY A 393 25.26 -4.24 -9.75
C GLY A 393 26.09 -3.91 -11.00
N HIS A 394 25.79 -4.57 -12.13
CA HIS A 394 26.43 -4.36 -13.44
C HIS A 394 25.62 -3.47 -14.41
N TYR A 395 24.40 -3.07 -14.04
CA TYR A 395 23.50 -2.30 -14.91
C TYR A 395 23.45 -0.82 -14.49
N GLN A 396 23.49 0.08 -15.47
CA GLN A 396 23.22 1.50 -15.24
C GLN A 396 21.72 1.67 -14.95
N GLN A 397 21.39 2.17 -13.76
CA GLN A 397 20.00 2.29 -13.30
C GLN A 397 19.34 3.57 -13.84
N VAL A 398 18.08 3.45 -14.27
CA VAL A 398 17.27 4.58 -14.73
C VAL A 398 16.43 5.07 -13.55
N MET A 399 17.02 5.89 -12.68
CA MET A 399 16.29 6.55 -11.60
C MET A 399 16.95 7.87 -11.23
N ASP A 400 16.15 8.90 -10.98
CA ASP A 400 16.63 10.19 -10.50
C ASP A 400 17.32 10.06 -9.12
N GLU A 401 18.42 10.77 -8.91
CA GLU A 401 19.22 10.68 -7.67
C GLU A 401 18.44 11.12 -6.42
N LYS A 402 17.54 12.11 -6.57
CA LYS A 402 16.70 12.58 -5.45
C LYS A 402 15.66 11.52 -5.08
N ASP A 403 15.10 10.83 -6.07
CA ASP A 403 14.17 9.71 -5.84
C ASP A 403 14.84 8.54 -5.15
N MET A 404 16.06 8.20 -5.58
CA MET A 404 16.89 7.22 -4.93
C MET A 404 17.15 7.56 -3.46
N THR A 405 17.47 8.83 -3.19
CA THR A 405 17.75 9.31 -1.84
C THR A 405 16.51 9.23 -0.95
N VAL A 406 15.37 9.70 -1.43
CA VAL A 406 14.10 9.70 -0.69
C VAL A 406 13.66 8.28 -0.36
N LEU A 407 13.63 7.40 -1.36
CA LEU A 407 13.23 6.01 -1.16
C LEU A 407 14.23 5.25 -0.29
N GLY A 408 15.54 5.45 -0.51
CA GLY A 408 16.59 4.84 0.31
C GLY A 408 16.48 5.24 1.78
N ARG A 409 16.20 6.52 2.07
CA ARG A 409 16.00 7.00 3.44
C ARG A 409 14.72 6.44 4.06
N ARG A 410 13.59 6.35 3.34
CA ARG A 410 12.38 5.63 3.82
C ARG A 410 12.68 4.18 4.19
N LEU A 411 13.41 3.46 3.34
CA LEU A 411 13.81 2.09 3.61
C LEU A 411 14.73 1.99 4.83
N SER A 412 15.69 2.90 4.97
CA SER A 412 16.58 2.97 6.13
C SER A 412 15.77 3.24 7.41
N THR A 413 14.89 4.24 7.41
CA THR A 413 13.97 4.56 8.52
C THR A 413 13.17 3.33 8.94
N TYR A 414 12.61 2.57 7.99
CA TYR A 414 11.74 1.44 8.33
C TYR A 414 12.48 0.14 8.68
N TYR A 415 13.60 -0.17 8.00
CA TYR A 415 14.26 -1.48 8.08
C TYR A 415 15.58 -1.48 8.84
N ALA A 416 16.31 -0.36 8.91
CA ALA A 416 17.64 -0.33 9.51
C ALA A 416 17.56 -0.38 11.05
N LYS A 417 18.44 -1.21 11.64
CA LYS A 417 18.68 -1.24 13.07
C LYS A 417 19.78 -0.24 13.39
N LYS A 418 19.49 0.69 14.30
CA LYS A 418 20.44 1.67 14.84
C LYS A 418 20.45 1.55 16.38
N PRO A 419 21.57 1.84 17.05
CA PRO A 419 21.59 1.95 18.51
C PRO A 419 20.49 2.91 18.99
N ASP A 420 19.84 2.57 20.10
CA ASP A 420 18.81 3.38 20.78
C ASP A 420 17.55 3.70 19.97
N LYS A 421 17.47 3.30 18.70
CA LYS A 421 16.30 3.50 17.84
C LYS A 421 15.17 2.55 18.26
N ILE A 422 13.98 3.11 18.43
CA ILE A 422 12.75 2.34 18.59
C ILE A 422 12.42 1.68 17.24
N GLU A 423 12.48 0.35 17.20
CA GLU A 423 12.25 -0.41 15.97
C GLU A 423 10.79 -0.31 15.50
N PHE A 424 10.59 -0.04 14.22
CA PHE A 424 9.27 -0.12 13.60
C PHE A 424 8.74 -1.55 13.65
N LEU A 425 7.50 -1.72 14.09
CA LEU A 425 6.77 -2.96 13.88
C LEU A 425 6.47 -3.09 12.38
N ARG A 426 7.05 -4.13 11.78
CA ARG A 426 6.80 -4.50 10.39
C ARG A 426 5.42 -5.14 10.30
N ARG A 427 4.43 -4.38 9.84
CA ARG A 427 3.01 -4.77 9.88
C ARG A 427 2.60 -5.36 8.53
N ALA A 428 2.00 -6.55 8.56
CA ALA A 428 1.27 -7.08 7.40
C ALA A 428 -0.21 -6.71 7.37
N PHE A 429 -0.70 -6.13 8.47
CA PHE A 429 -2.12 -5.90 8.73
C PHE A 429 -2.29 -4.49 9.30
N ASP A 430 -3.18 -3.68 8.72
CA ASP A 430 -3.31 -2.25 9.08
C ASP A 430 -4.08 -2.02 10.39
N GLU A 431 -5.31 -2.53 10.53
CA GLU A 431 -6.17 -2.23 11.69
C GLU A 431 -6.11 -3.29 12.80
N SER A 432 -5.72 -4.53 12.49
CA SER A 432 -5.94 -5.65 13.40
C SER A 432 -4.99 -5.75 14.61
N LEU A 433 -3.94 -4.94 14.71
CA LEU A 433 -2.96 -5.07 15.81
C LEU A 433 -3.24 -4.15 17.01
N TYR A 434 -4.26 -3.29 16.91
CA TYR A 434 -4.72 -2.45 18.02
C TYR A 434 -5.32 -3.29 19.14
N CYS A 435 -5.10 -2.89 20.39
CA CYS A 435 -5.62 -3.55 21.58
C CYS A 435 -6.42 -2.56 22.44
N ASP A 436 -7.71 -2.82 22.65
CA ASP A 436 -8.56 -2.02 23.55
C ASP A 436 -8.13 -2.11 25.02
N THR A 437 -7.50 -3.22 25.40
CA THR A 437 -6.98 -3.46 26.75
C THR A 437 -5.64 -4.15 26.64
N VAL A 438 -4.68 -3.69 27.44
CA VAL A 438 -3.37 -4.34 27.59
C VAL A 438 -3.03 -4.49 29.06
N THR A 439 -2.33 -5.58 29.39
CA THR A 439 -1.73 -5.78 30.72
C THR A 439 -0.22 -5.65 30.60
N ILE A 440 0.34 -4.72 31.36
CA ILE A 440 1.79 -4.54 31.52
C ILE A 440 2.22 -5.31 32.75
N ALA A 441 3.27 -6.10 32.64
CA ALA A 441 3.83 -6.85 33.77
C ALA A 441 5.34 -6.65 33.84
N MET A 442 5.85 -6.53 35.07
CA MET A 442 7.27 -6.52 35.35
C MET A 442 7.67 -7.85 35.97
N ARG A 443 8.75 -8.45 35.46
CA ARG A 443 9.40 -9.59 36.09
C ARG A 443 10.87 -9.26 36.32
N GLN A 444 11.30 -9.42 37.57
CA GLN A 444 12.71 -9.36 37.90
C GLN A 444 13.40 -10.69 37.59
N LEU A 445 14.49 -10.63 36.84
CA LEU A 445 15.33 -11.77 36.52
C LEU A 445 16.25 -12.10 37.71
N LYS A 446 16.82 -13.32 37.70
CA LYS A 446 17.72 -13.79 38.77
C LYS A 446 19.00 -12.95 38.92
N ASN A 447 19.40 -12.25 37.87
CA ASN A 447 20.57 -11.35 37.87
C ASN A 447 20.23 -9.93 38.36
N GLY A 448 18.98 -9.66 38.73
CA GLY A 448 18.52 -8.35 39.21
C GLY A 448 17.89 -7.47 38.12
N ASP A 449 18.09 -7.81 36.83
CA ASP A 449 17.54 -7.04 35.72
C ASP A 449 16.01 -7.11 35.67
N GLU A 450 15.38 -6.02 35.28
CA GLU A 450 13.94 -5.97 35.03
C GLU A 450 13.60 -6.33 33.58
N VAL A 451 12.51 -7.06 33.41
CA VAL A 451 11.90 -7.28 32.09
C VAL A 451 10.45 -6.88 32.17
N TRP A 452 10.12 -5.83 31.41
CA TRP A 452 8.77 -5.34 31.22
C TRP A 452 8.16 -6.03 30.00
N SER A 453 6.95 -6.57 30.15
CA SER A 453 6.22 -7.27 29.08
C SER A 453 4.81 -6.70 28.93
N ALA A 454 4.36 -6.57 27.69
CA ALA A 454 2.99 -6.19 27.36
C ALA A 454 2.23 -7.41 26.83
N TYR A 455 0.99 -7.57 27.29
CA TYR A 455 0.09 -8.65 26.88
C TYR A 455 -1.25 -8.06 26.42
N ALA A 456 -1.85 -8.67 25.40
CA ALA A 456 -3.16 -8.28 24.90
C ALA A 456 -4.27 -8.77 25.85
N GLY A 457 -5.17 -7.87 26.24
CA GLY A 457 -6.30 -8.14 27.13
C GLY A 457 -5.97 -8.02 28.62
N ASP A 458 -6.95 -8.39 29.44
CA ASP A 458 -6.86 -8.43 30.91
C ASP A 458 -6.34 -9.80 31.36
N LEU A 459 -5.08 -9.85 31.83
CA LEU A 459 -4.47 -11.05 32.41
C LEU A 459 -4.67 -11.15 33.93
N LEU A 460 -5.04 -10.06 34.60
CA LEU A 460 -5.17 -9.99 36.05
C LEU A 460 -6.41 -10.76 36.54
N SER A 461 -7.48 -10.74 35.74
CA SER A 461 -8.74 -11.45 36.00
C SER A 461 -8.67 -12.97 35.81
N LYS A 462 -7.63 -13.49 35.13
CA LYS A 462 -7.49 -14.92 34.77
C LYS A 462 -6.47 -15.65 35.65
N SER A 463 -6.82 -15.93 36.92
CA SER A 463 -6.13 -16.90 37.81
C SER A 463 -4.58 -16.90 37.83
N GLY A 464 -3.91 -15.81 37.42
CA GLY A 464 -2.45 -15.73 37.30
C GLY A 464 -1.80 -16.58 36.19
N ILE A 465 -2.56 -17.17 35.26
CA ILE A 465 -1.99 -17.95 34.14
C ILE A 465 -1.73 -17.01 32.97
N ILE A 466 -0.48 -16.64 32.78
CA ILE A 466 -0.04 -15.86 31.62
C ILE A 466 -0.10 -16.75 30.37
N ASP A 467 -1.01 -16.45 29.47
CA ASP A 467 -1.02 -17.05 28.13
C ASP A 467 0.01 -16.34 27.25
N GLU A 468 1.16 -16.99 27.04
CA GLU A 468 2.26 -16.47 26.20
C GLU A 468 1.82 -16.19 24.75
N SER A 469 0.72 -16.76 24.25
CA SER A 469 0.18 -16.43 22.93
C SER A 469 -0.36 -14.99 22.84
N GLN A 470 -0.73 -14.41 23.99
CA GLN A 470 -1.20 -13.02 24.09
C GLN A 470 -0.06 -12.01 24.27
N LYS A 471 1.19 -12.47 24.37
CA LYS A 471 2.34 -11.59 24.55
C LYS A 471 2.55 -10.73 23.30
N ILE A 472 2.60 -9.43 23.53
CA ILE A 472 2.81 -8.40 22.50
C ILE A 472 4.31 -8.20 22.29
N SER A 473 5.00 -7.75 23.33
CA SER A 473 6.44 -7.47 23.29
C SER A 473 7.02 -7.43 24.70
N GLN A 474 8.34 -7.30 24.79
CA GLN A 474 9.06 -7.08 26.03
C GLN A 474 10.22 -6.10 25.83
N ALA A 475 10.56 -5.35 26.88
CA ALA A 475 11.69 -4.43 26.91
C ALA A 475 12.35 -4.42 28.30
N SER A 476 13.54 -3.84 28.41
CA SER A 476 14.24 -3.66 29.68
C SER A 476 13.68 -2.53 30.53
N SER A 477 12.86 -1.63 29.97
CA SER A 477 12.21 -0.54 30.71
C SER A 477 10.75 -0.37 30.29
N ALA A 478 9.92 0.08 31.25
CA ALA A 478 8.53 0.43 30.98
C ALA A 478 8.41 1.54 29.93
N ILE A 479 9.29 2.54 29.96
CA ILE A 479 9.30 3.63 28.98
C ILE A 479 9.53 3.08 27.58
N ALA A 480 10.56 2.23 27.38
CA ALA A 480 10.85 1.64 26.08
C ALA A 480 9.68 0.80 25.56
N LEU A 481 9.05 0.01 26.43
CA LEU A 481 7.88 -0.79 26.09
C LEU A 481 6.70 0.09 25.65
N MET A 482 6.37 1.12 26.42
CA MET A 482 5.25 2.02 26.15
C MET A 482 5.48 2.83 24.87
N VAL A 483 6.67 3.40 24.69
CA VAL A 483 7.06 4.12 23.46
C VAL A 483 6.92 3.21 22.25
N TRP A 484 7.40 1.96 22.34
CA TRP A 484 7.28 1.01 21.24
C TRP A 484 5.82 0.62 20.96
N CYS A 485 4.99 0.42 21.98
CA CYS A 485 3.57 0.09 21.80
C CYS A 485 2.80 1.23 21.12
N VAL A 486 3.05 2.48 21.53
CA VAL A 486 2.45 3.67 20.90
C VAL A 486 2.96 3.82 19.47
N SER A 487 4.28 3.87 19.25
CA SER A 487 4.85 4.06 17.91
C SER A 487 4.45 2.96 16.93
N SER A 488 4.24 1.75 17.45
CA SER A 488 3.75 0.60 16.69
C SER A 488 2.24 0.57 16.53
N LYS A 489 1.48 1.60 16.92
CA LYS A 489 -0.01 1.70 16.87
C LYS A 489 -0.74 0.53 17.54
N ILE A 490 -0.19 -0.02 18.61
CA ILE A 490 -0.80 -1.13 19.37
C ILE A 490 -1.74 -0.59 20.44
N ILE A 491 -1.36 0.53 21.05
CA ILE A 491 -2.12 1.21 22.10
C ILE A 491 -2.22 2.70 21.78
N ASP A 492 -3.27 3.33 22.27
CA ASP A 492 -3.49 4.78 22.24
C ASP A 492 -4.19 5.27 23.52
N THR A 493 -4.62 6.53 23.55
CA THR A 493 -5.32 7.11 24.71
C THR A 493 -6.68 6.48 25.01
N HIS A 494 -7.24 5.66 24.13
CA HIS A 494 -8.48 4.92 24.35
C HIS A 494 -8.23 3.51 24.90
N THR A 495 -7.00 3.01 24.83
CA THR A 495 -6.61 1.73 25.40
C THR A 495 -6.63 1.75 26.92
N LYS A 496 -7.29 0.75 27.52
CA LYS A 496 -7.20 0.48 28.96
C LYS A 496 -5.86 -0.21 29.29
N VAL A 497 -4.95 0.51 29.94
CA VAL A 497 -3.67 -0.03 30.41
C VAL A 497 -3.81 -0.52 31.85
N LEU A 498 -3.63 -1.82 32.05
CA LEU A 498 -3.57 -2.48 33.34
C LEU A 498 -2.11 -2.76 33.73
N LEU A 499 -1.80 -2.76 35.02
CA LEU A 499 -0.49 -3.13 35.55
C LEU A 499 -0.61 -4.32 36.51
N ASP A 500 0.23 -5.32 36.29
CA ASP A 500 0.46 -6.38 37.27
C ASP A 500 1.36 -5.85 38.40
N TYR A 501 0.75 -5.58 39.56
CA TYR A 501 1.34 -4.89 40.72
C TYR A 501 2.40 -5.70 41.50
N ASN A 502 3.02 -6.70 40.88
CA ASN A 502 3.86 -7.63 41.60
C ASN A 502 5.17 -6.99 42.11
N TYR A 503 5.79 -6.09 41.33
CA TYR A 503 7.07 -5.46 41.67
C TYR A 503 7.21 -4.10 40.95
N GLY A 504 7.61 -3.05 41.67
CA GLY A 504 8.05 -1.78 41.06
C GLY A 504 7.44 -0.49 41.65
N GLU A 505 8.10 0.63 41.37
CA GLU A 505 7.71 1.99 41.80
C GLU A 505 6.77 2.70 40.80
N ILE A 506 6.52 2.07 39.67
CA ILE A 506 5.65 2.58 38.60
C ILE A 506 4.22 2.17 38.90
N SER A 507 3.30 3.13 38.85
CA SER A 507 1.86 2.88 38.99
C SER A 507 1.15 2.87 37.63
N GLU A 508 -0.08 2.34 37.60
CA GLU A 508 -0.96 2.46 36.42
C GLU A 508 -1.16 3.92 36.00
N LEU A 509 -1.24 4.85 36.95
CA LEU A 509 -1.39 6.28 36.67
C LEU A 509 -0.20 6.82 35.89
N ASP A 510 1.02 6.42 36.26
CA ASP A 510 2.25 6.87 35.58
C ASP A 510 2.30 6.36 34.14
N LEU A 511 1.89 5.11 33.91
CA LEU A 511 1.80 4.54 32.56
C LEU A 511 0.75 5.27 31.71
N ASN A 512 -0.40 5.61 32.30
CA ASN A 512 -1.47 6.34 31.61
C ASN A 512 -1.09 7.79 31.29
N ASP A 513 -0.39 8.48 32.20
CA ASP A 513 0.10 9.84 31.94
C ASP A 513 1.21 9.83 30.87
N LEU A 514 2.15 8.88 30.94
CA LEU A 514 3.14 8.67 29.89
C LEU A 514 2.47 8.40 28.52
N LEU A 515 1.48 7.51 28.47
CA LEU A 515 0.72 7.19 27.25
C LEU A 515 0.10 8.43 26.61
N LYS A 516 -0.56 9.30 27.41
CA LYS A 516 -1.15 10.55 26.90
C LYS A 516 -0.10 11.45 26.25
N HIS A 517 1.06 11.60 26.88
CA HIS A 517 2.12 12.44 26.35
C HIS A 517 2.77 11.84 25.11
N LEU A 518 3.00 10.53 25.08
CA LEU A 518 3.50 9.83 23.89
C LEU A 518 2.53 9.98 22.71
N CYS A 519 1.24 9.73 22.90
CA CYS A 519 0.26 9.88 21.82
C CYS A 519 0.16 11.32 21.29
N LYS A 520 0.33 12.32 22.16
CA LYS A 520 0.20 13.74 21.77
C LYS A 520 1.46 14.29 21.09
N TYR A 521 2.63 13.98 21.62
CA TYR A 521 3.89 14.62 21.21
C TYR A 521 4.79 13.71 20.36
N PHE A 522 4.61 12.39 20.44
CA PHE A 522 5.35 11.38 19.69
C PHE A 522 4.38 10.40 18.99
N PRO A 523 3.47 10.91 18.15
CA PRO A 523 2.48 10.07 17.49
C PRO A 523 3.14 9.07 16.53
N PRO A 524 2.44 7.97 16.21
CA PRO A 524 2.95 6.96 15.28
C PRO A 524 3.26 7.56 13.90
N VAL A 525 4.43 7.24 13.36
CA VAL A 525 4.88 7.74 12.05
C VAL A 525 4.47 6.78 10.92
N LYS A 526 3.79 7.30 9.89
CA LYS A 526 3.60 6.59 8.61
C LYS A 526 4.74 6.95 7.67
N VAL A 527 5.70 6.04 7.50
CA VAL A 527 6.93 6.29 6.70
C VAL A 527 6.62 6.66 5.25
N ALA A 528 5.57 6.08 4.66
CA ALA A 528 5.13 6.39 3.29
C ALA A 528 4.67 7.85 3.12
N SER A 529 4.18 8.50 4.17
CA SER A 529 3.70 9.90 4.13
C SER A 529 4.74 10.92 4.59
N LEU A 530 6.00 10.51 4.80
CA LEU A 530 7.06 11.44 5.18
C LEU A 530 7.30 12.49 4.08
N PRO A 531 7.43 13.78 4.45
CA PRO A 531 7.65 14.85 3.49
C PRO A 531 8.92 14.62 2.67
N ARG A 532 8.80 14.74 1.35
CA ARG A 532 9.92 14.55 0.43
C ARG A 532 11.09 15.49 0.74
N ASN A 533 10.80 16.74 1.08
CA ASN A 533 11.82 17.75 1.38
C ASN A 533 12.63 17.40 2.63
N ASP A 534 12.00 16.85 3.67
CA ASP A 534 12.71 16.40 4.88
C ASP A 534 13.61 15.20 4.57
N LEU A 535 13.14 14.30 3.71
CA LEU A 535 13.92 13.15 3.23
C LEU A 535 15.01 13.54 2.22
N LEU A 536 15.07 14.78 1.72
CA LEU A 536 16.18 15.27 0.90
C LEU A 536 17.19 16.07 1.73
N ALA A 537 16.72 16.77 2.76
CA ALA A 537 17.57 17.48 3.71
C ALA A 537 18.33 16.52 4.66
N PRO A 538 19.43 16.95 5.29
CA PRO A 538 20.05 16.22 6.39
C PRO A 538 19.03 15.92 7.51
N GLU A 539 19.25 14.81 8.20
CA GLU A 539 18.47 14.45 9.39
C GLU A 539 18.65 15.52 10.46
N ARG A 540 17.56 15.86 11.15
CA ARG A 540 17.57 16.77 12.31
C ARG A 540 16.57 16.33 13.35
N ILE A 541 16.79 16.70 14.61
CA ILE A 541 15.80 16.46 15.68
C ILE A 541 14.61 17.39 15.50
N THR A 542 13.40 16.84 15.63
CA THR A 542 12.13 17.57 15.48
C THR A 542 11.37 17.71 16.78
N ALA A 543 11.64 16.88 17.78
CA ALA A 543 11.08 16.98 19.13
C ALA A 543 11.96 16.20 20.12
N CYS A 544 12.00 16.65 21.38
CA CYS A 544 12.71 16.01 22.48
C CYS A 544 11.81 15.92 23.72
N PHE A 545 11.86 14.81 24.46
CA PHE A 545 11.08 14.58 25.66
C PHE A 545 11.90 13.85 26.72
N ALA A 546 12.17 14.55 27.82
CA ALA A 546 12.82 14.00 28.99
C ALA A 546 11.79 13.46 29.99
N VAL A 547 11.97 12.21 30.38
CA VAL A 547 11.23 11.54 31.43
C VAL A 547 12.18 11.32 32.60
N VAL A 548 11.91 11.98 33.72
CA VAL A 548 12.83 12.04 34.87
C VAL A 548 12.26 11.26 36.05
N ASN A 549 13.08 10.43 36.67
CA ASN A 549 12.76 9.64 37.86
C ASN A 549 11.53 8.72 37.73
N PHE A 550 11.31 8.16 36.53
CA PHE A 550 10.14 7.32 36.26
C PHE A 550 10.11 6.01 37.06
N PRO A 551 11.18 5.17 37.02
CA PRO A 551 11.27 3.96 37.85
C PRO A 551 11.77 4.24 39.27
N THR A 552 11.85 5.50 39.71
CA THR A 552 12.47 5.88 40.98
C THR A 552 11.47 5.96 42.14
N LEU A 553 11.90 5.54 43.33
CA LEU A 553 11.18 5.71 44.60
C LEU A 553 10.67 7.15 44.78
N ARG A 554 9.36 7.33 44.98
CA ARG A 554 8.70 8.65 45.08
C ARG A 554 9.19 9.54 46.23
N GLN A 555 9.88 8.96 47.21
CA GLN A 555 10.43 9.67 48.38
C GLN A 555 11.74 10.39 48.06
N LYS A 556 12.45 9.99 47.00
CA LYS A 556 13.71 10.60 46.62
C LYS A 556 13.48 11.96 46.00
N ALA A 557 14.32 12.92 46.36
CA ALA A 557 14.14 14.33 46.05
C ALA A 557 15.18 14.89 45.07
N THR A 558 16.03 14.02 44.52
CA THR A 558 17.12 14.34 43.59
C THR A 558 16.91 13.67 42.25
N VAL A 559 17.51 14.20 41.19
CA VAL A 559 17.50 13.56 39.86
C VAL A 559 18.40 12.32 39.89
N GLU A 560 17.82 11.14 39.68
CA GLU A 560 18.56 9.85 39.66
C GLU A 560 18.46 9.12 38.33
N ASP A 561 17.33 9.25 37.64
CA ASP A 561 17.10 8.61 36.35
C ASP A 561 16.59 9.65 35.35
N VAL A 562 17.19 9.66 34.17
CA VAL A 562 16.77 10.51 33.05
C VAL A 562 16.73 9.65 31.81
N SER A 563 15.54 9.55 31.21
CA SER A 563 15.33 8.92 29.91
C SER A 563 14.89 9.97 28.92
N VAL A 564 15.62 10.10 27.81
CA VAL A 564 15.37 11.11 26.76
C VAL A 564 14.89 10.41 25.49
N LEU A 565 13.68 10.75 25.09
CA LEU A 565 13.08 10.37 23.82
C LEU A 565 13.22 11.52 22.82
N TYR A 566 13.65 11.24 21.59
CA TYR A 566 13.64 12.26 20.53
C TYR A 566 13.24 11.67 19.18
N SER A 567 12.61 12.49 18.35
CA SER A 567 12.22 12.14 16.98
C SER A 567 13.01 12.95 15.97
N THR A 568 13.17 12.41 14.77
CA THR A 568 13.92 13.05 13.68
C THR A 568 13.03 13.44 12.50
N SER A 569 13.52 14.33 11.64
CA SER A 569 12.87 14.73 10.39
C SER A 569 12.68 13.57 9.40
N TRP A 570 13.45 12.49 9.56
CA TRP A 570 13.29 11.26 8.78
C TRP A 570 12.28 10.29 9.40
N GLY A 571 11.60 10.70 10.48
CA GLY A 571 10.54 9.92 11.12
C GLY A 571 11.04 8.84 12.08
N GLU A 572 12.33 8.82 12.43
CA GLU A 572 12.86 7.89 13.42
C GLU A 572 12.62 8.40 14.83
N THR A 573 12.59 7.49 15.80
CA THR A 573 12.45 7.81 17.22
C THR A 573 13.50 7.03 18.00
N PHE A 574 14.18 7.71 18.92
CA PHE A 574 15.29 7.18 19.71
C PHE A 574 15.03 7.39 21.20
N LEU A 575 15.39 6.40 22.01
CA LEU A 575 15.29 6.45 23.46
C LEU A 575 16.66 6.16 24.06
N LYS A 576 17.21 7.15 24.78
CA LYS A 576 18.48 7.05 25.50
C LYS A 576 18.23 7.25 26.99
N SER A 577 19.07 6.67 27.83
CA SER A 577 19.02 6.84 29.28
C SER A 577 20.38 7.28 29.79
N GLY A 578 20.41 8.23 30.73
CA GLY A 578 21.63 8.82 31.28
C GLY A 578 21.49 10.31 31.52
N SER A 579 22.21 10.83 32.52
CA SER A 579 22.21 12.25 32.88
C SER A 579 22.95 13.13 31.87
N ASP A 580 23.91 12.58 31.15
CA ASP A 580 24.74 13.25 30.13
C ASP A 580 24.10 13.26 28.73
N VAL A 581 22.96 12.58 28.54
CA VAL A 581 22.32 12.44 27.22
C VAL A 581 22.00 13.80 26.61
N LEU A 582 21.46 14.75 27.40
CA LEU A 582 21.14 16.08 26.89
C LEU A 582 22.38 16.89 26.53
N ASP A 583 23.49 16.70 27.24
CA ASP A 583 24.80 17.27 26.87
C ASP A 583 25.33 16.68 25.57
N THR A 584 25.01 15.43 25.23
CA THR A 584 25.38 14.89 23.92
C THR A 584 24.53 15.44 22.77
N LEU A 585 23.32 15.92 23.07
CA LEU A 585 22.33 16.37 22.08
C LEU A 585 22.21 17.90 21.99
N TRP A 586 22.91 18.67 22.83
CA TRP A 586 22.69 20.12 22.96
C TRP A 586 22.80 20.86 21.61
N TYR A 587 23.75 20.46 20.77
CA TYR A 587 23.99 21.11 19.47
C TYR A 587 22.80 20.88 18.53
N ASP A 588 22.36 19.62 18.42
CA ASP A 588 21.22 19.23 17.57
C ASP A 588 19.86 19.76 18.08
N LEU A 589 19.80 20.19 19.34
CA LEU A 589 18.62 20.79 19.96
C LEU A 589 18.63 22.33 19.96
N ARG A 590 19.79 23.00 19.83
CA ARG A 590 19.90 24.47 19.86
C ARG A 590 20.25 25.09 18.51
N GLU A 591 21.18 24.49 17.79
CA GLU A 591 21.80 25.07 16.57
C GLU A 591 21.10 24.59 15.29
N VAL A 592 19.83 24.20 15.40
CA VAL A 592 19.02 23.69 14.29
C VAL A 592 17.80 24.60 14.09
N ALA A 593 17.48 24.88 12.82
CA ALA A 593 16.29 25.63 12.43
C ALA A 593 15.28 24.72 11.68
N PRO A 594 14.01 24.66 12.12
CA PRO A 594 13.46 25.26 13.33
C PRO A 594 13.97 24.56 14.60
N THR A 595 14.06 25.29 15.72
CA THR A 595 14.44 24.73 17.01
C THR A 595 13.39 23.73 17.48
N PRO A 596 13.77 22.48 17.83
CA PRO A 596 12.82 21.46 18.26
C PRO A 596 12.21 21.80 19.63
N PRO A 597 10.89 21.61 19.83
CA PRO A 597 10.31 21.70 21.16
C PRO A 597 10.88 20.61 22.07
N CYS A 598 11.24 21.01 23.29
CA CYS A 598 11.69 20.12 24.35
C CYS A 598 10.62 20.04 25.44
N TYR A 599 10.30 18.81 25.86
CA TYR A 599 9.30 18.52 26.88
C TYR A 599 9.95 17.81 28.07
N VAL A 600 9.38 17.99 29.27
CA VAL A 600 9.82 17.26 30.46
C VAL A 600 8.63 16.75 31.26
N MET A 601 8.71 15.51 31.75
CA MET A 601 7.75 14.93 32.68
C MET A 601 8.49 14.35 33.88
N VAL A 602 7.96 14.62 35.07
CA VAL A 602 8.30 13.93 36.31
C VAL A 602 7.02 13.26 36.83
N PRO A 603 7.03 11.96 37.20
CA PRO A 603 5.86 11.31 37.78
C PRO A 603 5.27 12.08 38.95
N ARG A 604 3.96 11.95 39.15
CA ARG A 604 3.27 12.63 40.26
C ARG A 604 3.78 12.11 41.60
N GLY A 605 4.07 13.03 42.50
CA GLY A 605 4.55 12.70 43.84
C GLY A 605 4.97 13.93 44.63
N ASN A 606 5.21 13.74 45.93
CA ASN A 606 5.49 14.84 46.85
C ASN A 606 6.77 15.62 46.51
N GLN A 607 7.72 15.01 45.80
CA GLN A 607 8.99 15.63 45.41
C GLN A 607 9.00 16.16 43.97
N GLN A 608 7.89 16.08 43.22
CA GLN A 608 7.83 16.38 41.78
C GLN A 608 8.38 17.77 41.45
N ALA A 609 7.94 18.81 42.17
CA ALA A 609 8.37 20.19 41.92
C ALA A 609 9.87 20.41 42.18
N ARG A 610 10.42 19.72 43.18
CA ARG A 610 11.85 19.83 43.53
C ARG A 610 12.73 19.14 42.49
N ILE A 611 12.38 17.91 42.10
CA ILE A 611 13.08 17.16 41.05
C ILE A 611 13.05 17.95 39.73
N LEU A 612 11.88 18.51 39.40
CA LEU A 612 11.73 19.33 38.20
C LEU A 612 12.62 20.59 38.26
N GLY A 613 12.65 21.29 39.39
CA GLY A 613 13.53 22.45 39.58
C GLY A 613 15.01 22.10 39.39
N GLU A 614 15.48 21.05 40.06
CA GLU A 614 16.86 20.55 39.94
C GLU A 614 17.21 20.18 38.49
N PHE A 615 16.31 19.47 37.80
CA PHE A 615 16.51 19.11 36.39
C PHE A 615 16.59 20.33 35.48
N LEU A 616 15.70 21.32 35.65
CA LEU A 616 15.68 22.53 34.83
C LEU A 616 16.90 23.43 35.07
N GLU A 617 17.37 23.54 36.32
CA GLU A 617 18.58 24.30 36.65
C GLU A 617 19.85 23.66 36.08
N ALA A 618 19.89 22.33 35.99
CA ALA A 618 21.02 21.58 35.45
C ALA A 618 21.12 21.61 33.91
N ASN A 619 20.08 22.04 33.20
CA ASN A 619 20.02 21.98 31.74
C ASN A 619 19.75 23.36 31.11
N GLU A 620 20.57 23.76 30.14
CA GLU A 620 20.42 25.07 29.46
C GLU A 620 19.30 25.10 28.39
N LEU A 621 18.55 24.01 28.24
CA LEU A 621 17.47 23.89 27.25
C LEU A 621 16.14 24.40 27.83
N SER A 622 15.32 25.01 26.99
CA SER A 622 13.97 25.45 27.37
C SER A 622 12.98 24.29 27.27
N PHE A 623 12.43 23.86 28.39
CA PHE A 623 11.47 22.75 28.46
C PHE A 623 10.04 23.22 28.73
N THR A 624 9.09 22.62 28.03
CA THR A 624 7.67 22.66 28.38
C THR A 624 7.36 21.52 29.34
N VAL A 625 6.89 21.85 30.55
CA VAL A 625 6.56 20.86 31.59
C VAL A 625 5.22 20.20 31.29
N LEU A 626 5.19 18.87 31.37
CA LEU A 626 4.02 18.02 31.20
C LEU A 626 3.61 17.42 32.56
N TYR A 627 2.32 17.50 32.91
CA TYR A 627 1.75 17.13 34.23
C TYR A 627 0.70 16.02 34.15
#